data_AF-A0A1N7QGK9-F1
#
_entry.id   AF-A0A1N7QGK9-F1
#
_cell.length_a   1.000
_cell.length_b   1.000
_cell.length_c   1.000
_cell.angle_alpha   90.00
_cell.angle_beta   90.00
_cell.angle_gamma   90.00
#
_symmetry.space_group_name_H-M   'P 1'
#
loop_
_entity.id
_entity.type
_entity.pdbx_description
1 polymer ?
#
loop_
_entity_poly.entity_id
_entity_poly.type
_entity_poly.pdbx_seq_one_letter_code
_entity_poly.pdbx_strand_id
1 'polypeptide(L)'
;MGIGFVMLFHLIIILILSSIIAIIGGLITAFCSKERKKRKILLAFLAPFAGFYTLYFCAIIGSSIVSEKKNIDIGFGDCWYVPLENDCQLLFIYQNNHLLKKMERLLFLLFQRYEKMEIMF
;
A
#
# COMPACT_ATOMS: atom_id res chain seq x y z
N MET A 1 0.94 -11.84 8.02
CA MET A 1 2.35 -11.47 8.10
C MET A 1 2.43 -10.20 8.91
N GLY A 2 3.41 -10.06 9.79
CA GLY A 2 3.53 -8.87 10.63
C GLY A 2 3.80 -7.62 9.80
N ILE A 3 3.32 -6.47 10.27
CA ILE A 3 3.51 -5.17 9.61
C ILE A 3 4.98 -4.88 9.26
N GLY A 4 5.91 -5.27 10.14
CA GLY A 4 7.34 -5.14 9.92
C GLY A 4 7.86 -5.91 8.69
N PHE A 5 7.32 -7.10 8.44
CA PHE A 5 7.72 -7.91 7.28
C PHE A 5 7.26 -7.26 5.97
N VAL A 6 6.02 -6.76 5.94
CA VAL A 6 5.47 -6.05 4.78
C VAL A 6 6.26 -4.78 4.48
N MET A 7 6.61 -4.01 5.52
CA MET A 7 7.46 -2.83 5.37
C MET A 7 8.83 -3.18 4.79
N LEU A 8 9.49 -4.22 5.30
CA LEU A 8 10.77 -4.69 4.75
C LEU A 8 10.64 -5.08 3.27
N PHE A 9 9.58 -5.79 2.90
CA PHE A 9 9.34 -6.18 1.52
C PHE A 9 9.13 -4.97 0.60
N HIS A 10 8.34 -3.97 1.02
CA HIS A 10 8.18 -2.71 0.29
C HIS A 10 9.52 -1.97 0.12
N LEU A 11 10.35 -1.90 1.17
CA LEU A 11 11.67 -1.26 1.11
C LEU A 11 12.60 -1.94 0.10
N ILE A 12 12.56 -3.27 -0.01
CA ILE A 12 13.33 -4.03 -1.01
C ILE A 12 12.83 -3.73 -2.42
N ILE A 13 11.51 -3.72 -2.64
CA ILE A 13 10.93 -3.37 -3.96
C ILE A 13 11.35 -1.97 -4.37
N ILE A 14 11.25 -1.00 -3.45
CA ILE A 14 11.65 0.38 -3.70
C ILE A 14 13.14 0.45 -4.04
N LEU A 15 13.99 -0.27 -3.30
CA LEU A 15 15.43 -0.31 -3.55
C LEU A 15 15.75 -0.82 -4.96
N ILE A 16 15.09 -1.89 -5.40
CA ILE A 16 15.29 -2.47 -6.74
C ILE A 16 14.83 -1.46 -7.80
N LEU A 17 13.63 -0.90 -7.65
CA LEU A 17 13.06 0.05 -8.60
C LEU A 17 13.90 1.32 -8.71
N SER A 18 14.30 1.90 -7.57
CA SER A 18 15.14 3.10 -7.54
C SER A 18 16.52 2.83 -8.15
N SER A 19 17.08 1.63 -7.95
CA SER A 19 18.36 1.23 -8.56
C SER A 19 18.29 1.17 -10.08
N ILE A 20 17.22 0.59 -10.64
CA ILE A 20 17.01 0.52 -12.10
C ILE A 20 16.97 1.94 -12.68
N ILE A 21 16.18 2.83 -12.07
CA ILE A 21 16.02 4.21 -12.52
C ILE A 21 17.32 5.00 -12.34
N ALA A 22 18.04 4.80 -11.25
CA ALA A 22 19.33 5.45 -10.99
C ALA A 22 20.40 5.07 -12.02
N ILE A 23 20.46 3.80 -12.43
CA ILE A 23 21.39 3.36 -13.48
C ILE A 23 21.03 4.02 -14.81
N ILE A 24 19.76 3.97 -15.22
CA ILE A 24 19.30 4.56 -16.48
C ILE A 24 19.54 6.08 -16.48
N GLY A 25 19.12 6.77 -15.42
CA GLY A 25 19.30 8.21 -15.28
C GLY A 25 20.77 8.62 -15.23
N GLY A 26 21.61 7.83 -14.55
CA GLY A 26 23.06 8.01 -14.50
C GLY A 26 23.71 7.88 -15.87
N LEU A 27 23.36 6.83 -16.63
CA LEU A 27 23.85 6.61 -18.00
C LEU A 27 23.46 7.76 -18.93
N ILE A 28 22.18 8.13 -18.98
CA ILE A 28 21.68 9.24 -19.80
C ILE A 28 22.44 10.53 -19.45
N THR A 29 22.59 10.82 -18.15
CA THR A 29 23.30 12.02 -17.69
C THR A 29 24.79 11.99 -18.06
N ALA A 30 25.43 10.82 -18.09
CA ALA A 30 26.81 10.67 -18.50
C ALA A 30 27.03 10.98 -19.99
N PHE A 31 26.09 10.58 -20.86
CA PHE A 31 26.15 10.87 -22.29
C PHE A 31 25.74 12.30 -22.65
N CYS A 32 24.74 12.87 -21.98
CA CYS A 32 24.20 14.18 -22.35
C CYS A 32 24.91 15.37 -21.69
N SER A 33 25.49 15.21 -20.49
CA SER A 33 26.08 16.35 -19.78
C SER A 33 27.46 16.69 -20.35
N LYS A 34 27.78 17.96 -20.59
CA LYS A 34 29.14 18.38 -21.04
C LYS A 34 29.99 18.95 -19.90
N GLU A 35 29.38 19.67 -18.97
CA GLU A 35 30.05 20.29 -17.82
C GLU A 35 29.57 19.72 -16.47
N ARG A 36 30.47 19.74 -15.49
CA ARG A 36 30.21 19.24 -14.11
C ARG A 36 29.62 17.83 -14.11
N LYS A 37 30.04 16.99 -15.08
CA LYS A 37 29.56 15.62 -15.33
C LYS A 37 29.45 14.79 -14.06
N LYS A 38 30.52 14.73 -13.26
CA LYS A 38 30.58 13.91 -12.03
C LYS A 38 29.46 14.27 -11.03
N ARG A 39 29.24 15.57 -10.77
CA ARG A 39 28.20 16.03 -9.85
C ARG A 39 26.80 15.71 -10.36
N LYS A 40 26.55 15.91 -11.65
CA LYS A 40 25.25 15.65 -12.26
C LYS A 40 24.93 14.15 -12.30
N ILE A 41 25.92 13.31 -12.62
CA ILE A 41 25.76 11.84 -12.57
C ILE A 41 25.44 11.39 -11.14
N LEU A 42 26.16 11.91 -10.14
CA LEU A 42 25.91 11.58 -8.73
C LEU A 42 24.49 12.02 -8.28
N LEU A 43 24.04 13.19 -8.69
CA LEU A 43 22.66 13.64 -8.45
C LEU A 43 21.62 12.76 -9.15
N ALA A 44 21.83 12.43 -10.42
CA ALA A 44 20.94 11.56 -11.18
C ALA A 44 20.87 10.14 -10.60
N PHE A 45 21.97 9.68 -10.01
CA PHE A 45 22.03 8.39 -9.33
C PHE A 45 21.32 8.42 -7.96
N LEU A 46 21.49 9.47 -7.17
CA LEU A 46 20.90 9.57 -5.83
C LEU A 46 19.42 10.01 -5.82
N ALA A 47 18.99 10.80 -6.82
CA ALA A 47 17.65 11.38 -6.86
C ALA A 47 16.52 10.35 -6.81
N PRO A 48 16.58 9.21 -7.53
CA PRO A 48 15.53 8.18 -7.44
C PRO A 48 15.38 7.61 -6.04
N PHE A 49 16.49 7.31 -5.35
CA PHE A 49 16.44 6.83 -3.96
C PHE A 49 15.80 7.86 -3.05
N ALA A 50 16.28 9.10 -3.09
CA ALA A 50 15.72 10.19 -2.28
C ALA A 50 14.23 10.39 -2.56
N GLY A 51 13.83 10.40 -3.84
CA GLY A 51 12.43 10.58 -4.24
C GLY A 51 11.52 9.47 -3.77
N PHE A 52 11.83 8.21 -4.10
CA PHE A 52 10.95 7.08 -3.75
C PHE A 52 10.89 6.83 -2.24
N TYR A 53 12.00 6.91 -1.50
CA TYR A 53 11.95 6.74 -0.06
C TYR A 53 11.19 7.88 0.62
N THR A 54 11.38 9.13 0.18
CA THR A 54 10.61 10.26 0.72
C THR A 54 9.11 10.06 0.48
N LEU A 55 8.72 9.72 -0.74
CA LEU A 55 7.30 9.44 -1.07
C LEU A 55 6.74 8.31 -0.22
N TYR A 56 7.50 7.23 -0.02
CA TYR A 56 7.07 6.08 0.78
C TYR A 56 6.82 6.46 2.25
N PHE A 57 7.78 7.14 2.89
CA PHE A 57 7.60 7.56 4.28
C PHE A 57 6.51 8.63 4.45
N CYS A 58 6.40 9.57 3.51
CA CYS A 58 5.29 10.53 3.48
C CYS A 58 3.94 9.82 3.35
N ALA A 59 3.84 8.79 2.52
CA ALA A 59 2.62 8.00 2.38
C ALA A 59 2.24 7.28 3.68
N ILE A 60 3.22 6.68 4.39
CA ILE A 60 3.00 6.03 5.69
C ILE A 60 2.52 7.02 6.75
N ILE A 61 3.19 8.18 6.85
CA ILE A 61 2.81 9.21 7.83
C ILE A 61 1.40 9.73 7.51
N GLY A 62 1.13 10.02 6.23
CA GLY A 62 -0.18 10.48 5.77
C GLY A 62 -1.29 9.46 6.04
N SER A 63 -1.06 8.18 5.72
CA SER A 63 -2.03 7.12 5.98
C SER A 63 -2.24 6.90 7.49
N SER A 64 -1.21 7.05 8.31
CA SER A 64 -1.32 6.95 9.78
C SER A 64 -2.23 8.04 10.35
N ILE A 65 -2.06 9.29 9.91
CA ILE A 65 -2.91 10.41 10.34
C ILE A 65 -4.37 10.20 9.91
N VAL A 66 -4.59 9.72 8.68
CA VAL A 66 -5.94 9.44 8.18
C VAL A 66 -6.57 8.28 8.94
N SER A 67 -5.80 7.21 9.18
CA SER A 67 -6.20 6.04 9.94
C SER A 67 -6.69 6.41 11.33
N GLU A 68 -5.91 7.21 12.07
CA GLU A 68 -6.28 7.70 13.40
C GLU A 68 -7.58 8.53 13.36
N LYS A 69 -7.70 9.47 12.42
CA LYS A 69 -8.87 10.35 12.31
C LYS A 69 -10.15 9.64 11.90
N LYS A 70 -10.04 8.60 11.08
CA LYS A 70 -11.18 7.85 10.53
C LYS A 70 -11.43 6.54 11.27
N ASN A 71 -10.59 6.21 12.25
CA ASN A 71 -10.62 4.95 12.99
C ASN A 71 -10.64 3.75 12.03
N ILE A 72 -9.89 3.85 10.93
CA ILE A 72 -9.72 2.80 9.91
C ILE A 72 -8.30 2.24 10.02
N ASP A 73 -8.08 1.03 9.54
CA ASP A 73 -6.72 0.49 9.46
C ASP A 73 -5.83 1.30 8.48
N ILE A 74 -4.53 1.35 8.76
CA ILE A 74 -3.53 2.03 7.91
C ILE A 74 -3.42 1.34 6.54
N GLY A 75 -3.84 0.07 6.44
CA GLY A 75 -3.76 -0.73 5.25
C GLY A 75 -2.39 -1.40 5.09
N PHE A 76 -1.81 -1.81 6.21
CA PHE A 76 -0.51 -2.47 6.25
C PHE A 76 -0.61 -3.80 7.00
N GLY A 77 -0.45 -4.92 6.27
CA GLY A 77 -0.52 -6.26 6.83
C GLY A 77 -1.66 -7.10 6.26
N ASP A 78 -1.94 -8.24 6.91
CA ASP A 78 -2.93 -9.22 6.45
C ASP A 78 -4.34 -9.00 7.03
N CYS A 79 -4.48 -8.02 7.92
CA CYS A 79 -5.73 -7.67 8.59
C CYS A 79 -6.03 -6.19 8.36
N TRP A 80 -7.23 -5.88 7.87
CA TRP A 80 -7.69 -4.52 7.58
C TRP A 80 -9.06 -4.37 8.24
N TYR A 81 -9.32 -3.25 8.92
CA TYR A 81 -10.62 -3.00 9.51
C TYR A 81 -11.17 -1.63 9.11
N VAL A 82 -12.49 -1.58 8.99
CA VAL A 82 -13.25 -0.36 8.73
C VAL A 82 -14.40 -0.28 9.74
N PRO A 83 -14.59 0.83 10.46
CA PRO A 83 -15.69 0.98 11.40
C PRO A 83 -17.01 1.14 10.63
N LEU A 84 -18.06 0.50 11.15
CA LEU A 84 -19.45 0.63 10.71
C LEU A 84 -20.21 1.51 11.73
N GLU A 85 -21.47 1.84 11.42
CA GLU A 85 -22.37 2.44 12.40
C GLU A 85 -22.62 1.50 13.59
N ASN A 86 -22.90 2.08 14.77
CA ASN A 86 -23.21 1.38 16.03
C ASN A 86 -22.08 0.51 16.60
N ASP A 87 -20.86 1.04 16.69
CA ASP A 87 -19.68 0.41 17.30
C ASP A 87 -19.28 -0.96 16.70
N CYS A 88 -19.81 -1.30 15.53
CA CYS A 88 -19.43 -2.48 14.77
C CYS A 88 -18.17 -2.19 13.95
N GLN A 89 -17.29 -3.18 13.76
CA GLN A 89 -16.10 -3.06 12.92
C GLN A 89 -16.07 -4.20 11.91
N LEU A 90 -15.88 -3.86 10.64
CA LEU A 90 -15.76 -4.81 9.54
C LEU A 90 -14.28 -5.21 9.44
N LEU A 91 -13.94 -6.36 10.04
CA LEU A 91 -12.59 -6.91 10.09
C LEU A 91 -12.37 -7.86 8.89
N PHE A 92 -11.55 -7.46 7.96
CA PHE A 92 -11.06 -8.32 6.89
C PHE A 92 -9.77 -9.01 7.35
N ILE A 93 -9.87 -10.26 7.75
CA ILE A 93 -8.71 -11.14 7.93
C ILE A 93 -8.52 -11.92 6.64
N TYR A 94 -7.36 -11.82 6.00
CA TYR A 94 -7.01 -12.72 4.90
C TYR A 94 -6.70 -14.13 5.44
N GLN A 95 -7.72 -14.84 5.90
CA GLN A 95 -7.58 -16.23 6.35
C GLN A 95 -7.89 -17.13 5.15
N ASN A 96 -6.88 -17.90 4.71
CA ASN A 96 -7.06 -18.94 3.70
C ASN A 96 -7.79 -20.15 4.30
N ASN A 97 -8.98 -19.92 4.85
CA ASN A 97 -9.84 -20.93 5.44
C ASN A 97 -11.04 -21.09 4.51
N HIS A 98 -11.02 -22.17 3.72
CA HIS A 98 -12.03 -22.47 2.71
C HIS A 98 -13.47 -22.48 3.29
N LEU A 99 -13.61 -22.81 4.58
CA LEU A 99 -14.88 -22.79 5.31
C LEU A 99 -15.38 -21.37 5.61
N LEU A 100 -14.50 -20.46 6.01
CA LEU A 100 -14.87 -19.06 6.31
C LEU A 100 -15.32 -18.34 5.03
N LYS A 101 -14.59 -18.56 3.92
CA LYS A 101 -14.94 -18.03 2.59
C LYS A 101 -16.29 -18.54 2.07
N LYS A 102 -16.67 -19.76 2.45
CA LYS A 102 -17.97 -20.35 2.13
C LYS A 102 -19.08 -19.76 3.01
N MET A 103 -18.81 -19.51 4.29
CA MET A 103 -19.73 -18.84 5.21
C MET A 103 -19.97 -17.37 4.84
N GLU A 104 -18.93 -16.62 4.46
CA GLU A 104 -19.06 -15.23 3.99
C GLU A 104 -19.90 -15.14 2.71
N ARG A 105 -19.71 -16.07 1.75
CA ARG A 105 -20.60 -16.16 0.57
C ARG A 105 -22.04 -16.46 0.94
N LEU A 106 -22.28 -17.33 1.91
CA LEU A 106 -23.62 -17.65 2.38
C LEU A 106 -24.27 -16.44 3.07
N LEU A 107 -23.53 -15.72 3.92
CA LEU A 107 -23.99 -14.49 4.56
C LEU A 107 -24.29 -13.40 3.54
N PHE A 108 -23.44 -13.20 2.54
CA PHE A 108 -23.67 -12.24 1.46
C PHE A 108 -24.93 -12.59 0.65
N LEU A 109 -25.14 -13.87 0.32
CA LEU A 109 -26.34 -14.34 -0.36
C LEU A 109 -27.61 -14.19 0.48
N LEU A 110 -27.52 -14.40 1.80
CA LEU A 110 -28.64 -14.18 2.72
C LEU A 110 -28.98 -12.69 2.86
N PHE A 111 -27.96 -11.82 2.89
CA PHE A 111 -28.14 -10.38 2.95
C PHE A 111 -28.80 -9.84 1.67
N GLN A 112 -28.32 -10.27 0.49
CA GLN A 112 -28.97 -9.95 -0.80
C GLN A 112 -30.42 -10.45 -0.85
N ARG A 113 -30.71 -11.61 -0.26
CA ARG A 113 -32.06 -12.17 -0.23
C ARG A 113 -32.99 -11.40 0.71
N TYR A 114 -32.46 -10.85 1.80
CA TYR A 114 -33.21 -10.02 2.74
C TYR A 114 -33.59 -8.68 2.12
N GLU A 115 -32.62 -8.00 1.49
CA GLU A 115 -32.83 -6.71 0.81
C GLU A 115 -33.85 -6.83 -0.35
N LYS A 116 -33.87 -7.97 -1.05
CA LYS A 116 -34.84 -8.25 -2.11
C LYS A 116 -36.26 -8.52 -1.59
N MET A 117 -36.44 -8.86 -0.31
CA MET A 117 -37.76 -9.05 0.31
C MET A 117 -38.35 -7.74 0.83
N GLU A 118 -37.53 -6.77 1.26
CA GLU A 118 -38.02 -5.43 1.67
C GLU A 118 -38.55 -4.60 0.49
N ILE A 119 -38.05 -4.82 -0.74
CA ILE A 119 -38.52 -4.09 -1.93
C ILE A 119 -39.87 -4.64 -2.47
N MET A 120 -40.38 -5.73 -1.88
CA MET A 120 -41.61 -6.41 -2.32
C MET A 120 -42.84 -6.12 -1.45
N PHE A 121 -42.73 -5.19 -0.48
CA PHE A 121 -43.83 -4.70 0.36
C PHE A 121 -44.08 -3.21 0.15
#